data_AF-C0BBV0-F1
#
_entry.id   AF-C0BBV0-F1
#
_cell.length_a   1.000
_cell.length_b   1.000
_cell.length_c   1.000
_cell.angle_alpha   90.00
_cell.angle_beta   90.00
_cell.angle_gamma   90.00
#
_symmetry.space_group_name_H-M   'P 1'
#
loop_
_entity.id
_entity.type
_entity.pdbx_description
1 polymer ?
#
loop_
_entity_poly.entity_id
_entity_poly.type
_entity_poly.pdbx_seq_one_letter_code
_entity_poly.pdbx_strand_id
1 'polypeptide(L)'
;MENGKENKTGYRVEQDSIGAKDIPGDVYYGVQSLRAAENFRITGLNMHPEIINSLAYIKKASAITNCESGILEKKKAKAIVQACDEILTGKLHEYFIVDPIQGGAGTSLNMNANEVIANRAIEILGGKKGDYSAVNPNDDVNCGQSTNDVIPTAGKMTSLRLLQNLKKRTAQTSWSALQKGRGI
;
A
#
# COMPACT_ATOMS: atom_id res chain seq x y z
N MET A 1 7.56 14.10 -37.55
CA MET A 1 6.72 12.90 -37.54
C MET A 1 6.06 12.84 -36.17
N GLU A 2 4.83 13.35 -36.08
CA GLU A 2 4.04 13.37 -34.84
C GLU A 2 3.55 11.95 -34.55
N ASN A 3 4.07 11.33 -33.49
CA ASN A 3 3.46 10.11 -32.95
C ASN A 3 2.28 10.53 -32.08
N GLY A 4 1.11 10.59 -32.69
CA GLY A 4 -0.18 10.69 -31.99
C GLY A 4 -0.30 9.53 -31.00
N LYS A 5 -0.27 9.85 -29.71
CA LYS A 5 -0.67 8.91 -28.66
C LYS A 5 -2.17 8.70 -28.79
N GLU A 6 -2.58 7.60 -29.40
CA GLU A 6 -3.95 7.10 -29.25
C GLU A 6 -4.23 6.95 -27.76
N ASN A 7 -5.12 7.79 -27.24
CA ASN A 7 -5.65 7.64 -25.89
C ASN A 7 -6.46 6.34 -25.88
N LYS A 8 -5.86 5.24 -25.39
CA LYS A 8 -6.58 3.99 -25.19
C LYS A 8 -7.76 4.27 -24.28
N THR A 9 -8.97 4.09 -24.78
CA THR A 9 -10.21 4.32 -24.03
C THR A 9 -10.18 3.50 -22.74
N GLY A 10 -10.33 4.15 -21.59
CA GLY A 10 -10.29 3.50 -20.28
C GLY A 10 -8.92 3.45 -19.61
N TYR A 11 -7.88 4.08 -20.18
CA TYR A 11 -6.56 4.22 -19.55
C TYR A 11 -6.29 5.68 -19.15
N ARG A 12 -5.42 5.86 -18.16
CA ARG A 12 -4.80 7.14 -17.79
C ARG A 12 -3.29 7.05 -18.01
N VAL A 13 -2.66 8.17 -18.32
CA VAL A 13 -1.21 8.25 -18.49
C VAL A 13 -0.59 8.79 -17.20
N GLU A 14 0.35 8.06 -16.63
CA GLU A 14 1.18 8.52 -15.51
C GLU A 14 2.64 8.57 -15.92
N GLN A 15 3.44 9.37 -15.22
CA GLN A 15 4.85 9.58 -15.53
C GLN A 15 5.69 9.55 -14.25
N ASP A 16 6.83 8.86 -14.35
CA ASP A 16 7.93 8.91 -13.38
C ASP A 16 9.22 9.37 -14.07
N SER A 17 10.36 9.24 -13.39
CA SER A 17 11.68 9.59 -13.93
C SER A 17 12.12 8.71 -15.11
N ILE A 18 11.52 7.53 -15.30
CA ILE A 18 11.82 6.63 -16.42
C ILE A 18 10.99 7.05 -17.66
N GLY A 19 9.78 7.56 -17.44
CA GLY A 19 8.96 8.15 -18.48
C GLY A 19 7.47 7.88 -18.31
N ALA A 20 6.69 8.28 -19.32
CA ALA A 20 5.24 8.10 -19.33
C ALA A 20 4.83 6.64 -19.60
N LYS A 21 3.70 6.22 -19.01
CA LYS A 21 3.12 4.90 -19.21
C LYS A 21 1.60 4.90 -19.03
N ASP A 22 0.92 4.05 -19.79
CA ASP A 22 -0.52 3.83 -19.68
C ASP A 22 -0.84 2.92 -18.49
N ILE A 23 -1.85 3.30 -17.71
CA ILE A 23 -2.38 2.57 -16.56
C ILE A 23 -3.91 2.47 -16.71
N PRO A 24 -4.54 1.32 -16.41
CA PRO A 24 -5.99 1.24 -16.42
C PRO A 24 -6.63 2.33 -15.54
N GLY A 25 -7.70 2.97 -16.01
CA GLY A 25 -8.30 4.13 -15.33
C GLY A 25 -9.02 3.78 -14.01
N ASP A 26 -9.37 2.51 -13.84
CA ASP A 26 -10.15 1.98 -12.71
C ASP A 26 -9.29 1.44 -11.56
N VAL A 27 -7.97 1.32 -11.73
CA VAL A 27 -7.05 0.81 -10.68
C VAL A 27 -6.49 1.92 -9.79
N TYR A 28 -6.08 1.56 -8.56
CA TYR A 28 -5.51 2.51 -7.60
C TYR A 28 -3.98 2.54 -7.56
N TYR A 29 -3.28 1.50 -8.03
CA TYR A 29 -1.82 1.55 -8.14
C TYR A 29 -1.38 2.51 -9.26
N GLY A 30 -0.16 3.03 -9.17
CA GLY A 30 0.40 3.99 -10.12
C GLY A 30 1.55 3.40 -10.95
N VAL A 31 2.30 4.29 -11.60
CA VAL A 31 3.32 3.91 -12.58
C VAL A 31 4.48 3.13 -11.97
N GLN A 32 4.92 3.46 -10.76
CA GLN A 32 6.06 2.78 -10.14
C GLN A 32 5.69 1.36 -9.73
N SER A 33 4.47 1.16 -9.21
CA SER A 33 3.93 -0.17 -8.93
C SER A 33 3.83 -1.03 -10.18
N LEU A 34 3.29 -0.48 -11.26
CA LEU A 34 3.13 -1.21 -12.52
C LEU A 34 4.47 -1.62 -13.10
N ARG A 35 5.46 -0.71 -13.10
CA ARG A 35 6.83 -1.04 -13.53
C ARG A 35 7.45 -2.13 -12.66
N ALA A 36 7.27 -2.06 -11.35
CA ALA A 36 7.80 -3.07 -10.44
C ALA A 36 7.16 -4.45 -10.65
N ALA A 37 5.84 -4.51 -10.83
CA ALA A 37 5.12 -5.76 -11.09
C ALA A 37 5.55 -6.41 -12.42
N GLU A 38 5.87 -5.61 -13.44
CA GLU A 38 6.43 -6.12 -14.70
C GLU A 38 7.90 -6.55 -14.59
N ASN A 39 8.70 -5.81 -13.84
CA ASN A 39 10.13 -6.12 -13.66
C ASN A 39 10.36 -7.33 -12.74
N PHE A 40 9.47 -7.55 -11.77
CA PHE A 40 9.59 -8.58 -10.75
C PHE A 40 8.34 -9.46 -10.74
N ARG A 41 8.32 -10.46 -11.63
CA ARG A 41 7.31 -11.51 -11.65
C ARG A 41 7.98 -12.86 -11.35
N ILE A 42 8.34 -13.07 -10.09
CA ILE A 42 9.21 -14.17 -9.68
C ILE A 42 8.39 -15.35 -9.17
N THR A 43 7.47 -15.10 -8.24
CA THR A 43 6.66 -16.14 -7.59
C THR A 43 5.23 -16.17 -8.11
N GLY A 44 4.70 -15.01 -8.53
CA GLY A 44 3.27 -14.87 -8.87
C GLY A 44 2.35 -14.91 -7.65
N LEU A 45 2.90 -14.83 -6.43
CA LEU A 45 2.13 -14.75 -5.20
C LEU A 45 1.68 -13.32 -4.93
N ASN A 46 0.56 -13.18 -4.24
CA ASN A 46 0.10 -11.88 -3.73
C ASN A 46 0.82 -11.54 -2.43
N MET A 47 0.93 -10.24 -2.16
CA MET A 47 1.44 -9.74 -0.89
C MET A 47 0.53 -10.17 0.27
N HIS A 48 1.12 -10.59 1.39
CA HIS A 48 0.33 -11.03 2.54
C HIS A 48 -0.49 -9.85 3.12
N PRO A 49 -1.80 -10.02 3.44
CA PRO A 49 -2.65 -8.92 3.91
C PRO A 49 -2.08 -8.15 5.12
N GLU A 50 -1.39 -8.85 6.02
CA GLU A 50 -0.85 -8.23 7.23
C GLU A 50 0.32 -7.25 6.99
N ILE A 51 1.13 -7.44 5.93
CA ILE A 51 2.17 -6.45 5.58
C ILE A 51 1.55 -5.23 4.90
N ILE A 52 0.49 -5.42 4.11
CA ILE A 52 -0.33 -4.33 3.56
C ILE A 52 -0.93 -3.50 4.71
N ASN A 53 -1.55 -4.16 5.69
CA ASN A 53 -2.10 -3.50 6.87
C ASN A 53 -1.03 -2.75 7.67
N SER A 54 0.15 -3.36 7.83
CA SER A 54 1.26 -2.71 8.55
C SER A 54 1.72 -1.44 7.85
N LEU A 55 1.79 -1.43 6.51
CA LEU A 55 2.07 -0.22 5.73
C LEU A 55 0.96 0.82 5.93
N ALA A 56 -0.31 0.43 5.84
CA ALA A 56 -1.43 1.34 6.05
C ALA A 56 -1.41 1.99 7.44
N TYR A 57 -1.08 1.24 8.50
CA TYR A 57 -0.88 1.82 9.84
C TYR A 57 0.22 2.87 9.88
N ILE A 58 1.37 2.61 9.25
CA ILE A 58 2.50 3.54 9.20
C ILE A 58 2.12 4.81 8.44
N LYS A 59 1.51 4.67 7.26
CA LYS A 59 1.07 5.80 6.43
C LYS A 59 -0.01 6.63 7.14
N LYS A 60 -0.96 5.97 7.81
CA LYS A 60 -1.96 6.64 8.66
C LYS A 60 -1.31 7.44 9.78
N ALA A 61 -0.39 6.84 10.52
CA ALA A 61 0.30 7.51 11.62
C ALA A 61 1.11 8.72 11.12
N SER A 62 1.86 8.55 10.03
CA SER A 62 2.62 9.66 9.43
C SER A 62 1.72 10.81 8.99
N ALA A 63 0.59 10.53 8.33
CA ALA A 63 -0.34 11.57 7.91
C ALA A 63 -0.95 12.35 9.09
N ILE A 64 -1.27 11.66 10.19
CA ILE A 64 -1.76 12.29 11.43
C ILE A 64 -0.66 13.19 12.01
N THR A 65 0.54 12.66 12.22
CA THR A 65 1.66 13.40 12.82
C THR A 65 2.06 14.62 11.98
N ASN A 66 2.12 14.47 10.65
CA ASN A 66 2.46 15.57 9.74
C ASN A 66 1.37 16.65 9.72
N CYS A 67 0.09 16.27 9.88
CA CYS A 67 -1.00 17.24 10.04
C CYS A 67 -0.91 17.99 11.36
N GLU A 68 -0.62 17.30 12.47
CA GLU A 68 -0.45 17.90 13.80
C GLU A 68 0.77 18.84 13.85
N SER A 69 1.81 18.51 13.09
CA SER A 69 3.03 19.33 12.95
C SER A 69 2.88 20.50 11.95
N GLY A 70 1.71 20.63 11.31
CA GLY A 70 1.43 21.69 10.33
C GLY A 70 2.11 21.52 8.97
N ILE A 71 2.73 20.36 8.71
CA ILE A 71 3.42 20.05 7.44
C ILE A 71 2.42 19.64 6.36
N LEU A 72 1.40 18.86 6.74
CA LEU A 72 0.38 18.35 5.83
C LEU A 72 -0.96 19.05 6.04
N GLU A 73 -1.59 19.50 4.95
CA GLU A 73 -2.90 20.15 5.01
C GLU A 73 -3.97 19.20 5.60
N LYS A 74 -4.78 19.73 6.52
CA LYS A 74 -5.82 18.97 7.23
C LYS A 74 -6.79 18.22 6.30
N LYS A 75 -7.12 18.79 5.14
CA LYS A 75 -8.02 18.16 4.15
C LYS A 75 -7.38 16.91 3.54
N LYS A 76 -6.11 17.02 3.10
CA LYS A 76 -5.34 15.88 2.58
C LYS A 76 -5.11 14.80 3.63
N ALA A 77 -4.71 15.21 4.84
CA ALA A 77 -4.47 14.29 5.95
C ALA A 77 -5.71 13.44 6.27
N LYS A 78 -6.89 14.06 6.35
CA LYS A 78 -8.16 13.33 6.56
C LYS A 78 -8.46 12.32 5.46
N ALA A 79 -8.25 12.69 4.19
CA ALA A 79 -8.47 11.79 3.07
C ALA A 79 -7.48 10.61 3.05
N ILE A 80 -6.21 10.86 3.36
CA ILE A 80 -5.18 9.82 3.49
C ILE A 80 -5.52 8.86 4.65
N VAL A 81 -5.93 9.40 5.80
CA VAL A 81 -6.36 8.61 6.96
C VAL A 81 -7.55 7.72 6.60
N GLN A 82 -8.56 8.27 5.93
CA GLN A 82 -9.73 7.50 5.49
C GLN A 82 -9.33 6.40 4.48
N ALA A 83 -8.46 6.70 3.51
CA ALA A 83 -7.95 5.70 2.58
C ALA A 83 -7.21 4.57 3.31
N CYS A 84 -6.38 4.89 4.31
CA CYS A 84 -5.71 3.89 5.13
C CYS A 84 -6.72 3.05 5.93
N ASP A 85 -7.77 3.66 6.49
CA ASP A 85 -8.81 2.93 7.22
C ASP A 85 -9.57 1.95 6.34
N GLU A 86 -9.85 2.30 5.09
CA GLU A 86 -10.44 1.37 4.12
C GLU A 86 -9.51 0.18 3.85
N ILE A 87 -8.20 0.41 3.68
CA ILE A 87 -7.21 -0.67 3.53
C ILE A 87 -7.19 -1.57 4.77
N LEU A 88 -7.25 -0.99 5.97
CA LEU A 88 -7.27 -1.75 7.22
C LEU A 88 -8.56 -2.59 7.39
N THR A 89 -9.63 -2.26 6.68
CA THR A 89 -10.85 -3.10 6.60
C THR A 89 -10.76 -4.23 5.55
N GLY A 90 -9.64 -4.35 4.84
CA GLY A 90 -9.41 -5.35 3.81
C GLY A 90 -9.79 -4.90 2.39
N LYS A 91 -10.25 -3.66 2.21
CA LYS A 91 -10.51 -3.12 0.86
C LYS A 91 -9.20 -2.77 0.17
N LEU A 92 -9.21 -2.75 -1.17
CA LEU A 92 -8.08 -2.29 -2.00
C LEU A 92 -6.83 -3.17 -1.92
N HIS A 93 -6.85 -4.30 -1.20
CA HIS A 93 -5.70 -5.22 -1.10
C HIS A 93 -5.32 -5.79 -2.47
N GLU A 94 -6.29 -5.93 -3.37
CA GLU A 94 -6.11 -6.35 -4.75
C GLU A 94 -5.23 -5.40 -5.60
N TYR A 95 -5.06 -4.14 -5.17
CA TYR A 95 -4.21 -3.17 -5.87
C TYR A 95 -2.75 -3.18 -5.38
N PHE A 96 -2.40 -4.07 -4.44
CA PHE A 96 -1.01 -4.35 -4.06
C PHE A 96 -0.45 -5.45 -4.98
N ILE A 97 -0.02 -5.03 -6.17
CA ILE A 97 0.27 -5.91 -7.32
C ILE A 97 1.72 -6.39 -7.39
N VAL A 98 2.60 -5.89 -6.52
CA VAL A 98 4.02 -6.25 -6.53
C VAL A 98 4.27 -7.63 -5.91
N ASP A 99 5.21 -8.37 -6.49
CA ASP A 99 5.60 -9.70 -5.99
C ASP A 99 6.28 -9.59 -4.61
N PRO A 100 6.00 -10.54 -3.68
CA PRO A 100 6.71 -10.64 -2.40
C PRO A 100 8.23 -10.73 -2.55
N ILE A 101 8.71 -11.35 -3.62
CA ILE A 101 10.14 -11.38 -3.97
C ILE A 101 10.38 -10.29 -5.00
N GLN A 102 11.04 -9.22 -4.57
CA GLN A 102 11.33 -8.04 -5.39
C GLN A 102 12.74 -7.51 -5.11
N GLY A 103 13.33 -6.83 -6.11
CA GLY A 103 14.54 -6.05 -5.92
C GLY A 103 14.28 -4.73 -5.19
N GLY A 104 15.35 -4.00 -4.84
CA GLY A 104 15.23 -2.61 -4.36
C GLY A 104 14.77 -2.43 -2.90
N ALA A 105 15.05 -3.41 -2.04
CA ALA A 105 14.84 -3.33 -0.58
C ALA A 105 13.40 -2.99 -0.13
N GLY A 106 12.41 -3.37 -0.94
CA GLY A 106 10.99 -3.10 -0.66
C GLY A 106 10.50 -1.72 -1.13
N THR A 107 11.31 -0.98 -1.90
CA THR A 107 10.90 0.32 -2.46
C THR A 107 9.64 0.20 -3.29
N SER A 108 9.51 -0.85 -4.09
CA SER A 108 8.32 -1.08 -4.91
C SER A 108 7.07 -1.30 -4.07
N LEU A 109 7.16 -2.05 -2.96
CA LEU A 109 6.03 -2.21 -2.04
C LEU A 109 5.68 -0.91 -1.30
N ASN A 110 6.67 -0.12 -0.87
CA ASN A 110 6.42 1.19 -0.25
C ASN A 110 5.72 2.14 -1.23
N MET A 111 6.20 2.22 -2.47
CA MET A 111 5.58 3.02 -3.51
C MET A 111 4.19 2.51 -3.91
N ASN A 112 3.96 1.19 -3.91
CA ASN A 112 2.64 0.65 -4.15
C ASN A 112 1.64 1.08 -3.08
N ALA A 113 2.03 1.08 -1.80
CA ALA A 113 1.20 1.65 -0.74
C ALA A 113 0.95 3.15 -0.98
N ASN A 114 2.00 3.91 -1.29
CA ASN A 114 1.90 5.36 -1.51
C ASN A 114 0.93 5.71 -2.65
N GLU A 115 1.04 5.04 -3.80
CA GLU A 115 0.21 5.29 -4.98
C GLU A 115 -1.25 4.88 -4.75
N VAL A 116 -1.51 3.71 -4.14
CA VAL A 116 -2.87 3.24 -3.82
C VAL A 116 -3.56 4.21 -2.86
N ILE A 117 -2.86 4.62 -1.80
CA ILE A 117 -3.39 5.55 -0.80
C ILE A 117 -3.62 6.94 -1.42
N ALA A 118 -2.68 7.45 -2.22
CA ALA A 118 -2.82 8.73 -2.88
C ALA A 118 -4.03 8.76 -3.81
N ASN A 119 -4.16 7.77 -4.70
CA ASN A 119 -5.29 7.70 -5.63
C ASN A 119 -6.63 7.54 -4.92
N ARG A 120 -6.67 6.79 -3.80
CA ARG A 120 -7.90 6.67 -3.02
C ARG A 120 -8.24 7.98 -2.30
N ALA A 121 -7.24 8.66 -1.74
CA ALA A 121 -7.43 9.97 -1.12
C ALA A 121 -7.90 11.01 -2.14
N ILE A 122 -7.36 11.03 -3.36
CA ILE A 122 -7.81 11.92 -4.44
C ILE A 122 -9.30 11.70 -4.74
N GLU A 123 -9.72 10.45 -4.87
CA GLU A 123 -11.13 10.12 -5.13
C GLU A 123 -12.05 10.51 -3.97
N ILE A 124 -11.62 10.33 -2.71
CA ILE A 124 -12.33 10.81 -1.52
C ILE A 124 -12.52 12.34 -1.56
N LEU A 125 -11.55 13.06 -2.11
CA LEU A 125 -11.63 14.52 -2.30
C LEU A 125 -12.43 14.95 -3.55
N GLY A 126 -13.01 14.01 -4.29
CA GLY A 126 -13.77 14.27 -5.52
C GLY A 126 -12.91 14.49 -6.77
N GLY A 127 -11.61 14.18 -6.70
CA GLY A 127 -10.68 14.26 -7.82
C GLY A 127 -10.66 13.01 -8.69
N LYS A 128 -9.73 12.98 -9.66
CA LYS A 128 -9.54 11.86 -10.59
C LYS A 128 -8.22 11.14 -10.29
N LYS A 129 -8.23 9.80 -10.27
CA LYS A 129 -7.01 8.98 -10.09
C LYS A 129 -5.93 9.40 -11.08
N GLY A 130 -4.68 9.48 -10.63
CA GLY A 130 -3.52 9.98 -11.36
C GLY A 130 -3.32 11.50 -11.30
N ASP A 131 -4.31 12.27 -10.81
CA ASP A 131 -4.13 13.71 -10.56
C ASP A 131 -3.43 13.96 -9.22
N TYR A 132 -2.11 13.77 -9.22
CA TYR A 132 -1.26 13.92 -8.03
C TYR A 132 -1.05 15.37 -7.56
N SER A 133 -1.72 16.35 -8.19
CA SER A 133 -1.76 17.72 -7.66
C SER A 133 -2.61 17.83 -6.38
N ALA A 134 -3.62 16.96 -6.24
CA ALA A 134 -4.50 16.93 -5.08
C ALA A 134 -3.91 16.16 -3.90
N VAL A 135 -3.34 14.97 -4.15
CA VAL A 135 -2.57 14.19 -3.16
C VAL A 135 -1.41 13.49 -3.87
N ASN A 136 -0.19 13.84 -3.51
CA ASN A 136 1.01 13.29 -4.11
C ASN A 136 1.52 12.06 -3.33
N PRO A 137 1.85 10.94 -4.00
CA PRO A 137 2.33 9.73 -3.32
C PRO A 137 3.66 9.94 -2.57
N ASN A 138 4.54 10.81 -3.07
CA ASN A 138 5.82 11.10 -2.41
C ASN A 138 5.70 12.26 -1.41
N ASP A 139 5.15 13.40 -1.86
CA ASP A 139 5.20 14.64 -1.08
C ASP A 139 4.17 14.66 0.06
N ASP A 140 3.02 14.00 -0.12
CA ASP A 140 1.95 13.96 0.88
C ASP A 140 1.92 12.61 1.63
N VAL A 141 1.83 11.48 0.92
CA VAL A 141 1.66 10.15 1.55
C VAL A 141 2.96 9.62 2.16
N ASN A 142 4.09 9.88 1.51
CA ASN A 142 5.43 9.49 1.98
C ASN A 142 6.17 10.65 2.68
N CYS A 143 5.45 11.70 3.07
CA CYS A 143 6.03 12.89 3.69
C CYS A 143 6.83 12.54 4.95
N GLY A 144 8.12 12.89 4.98
CA GLY A 144 9.01 12.62 6.10
C GLY A 144 9.39 11.15 6.29
N GLN A 145 9.18 10.29 5.29
CA GLN A 145 9.46 8.86 5.35
C GLN A 145 10.45 8.44 4.25
N SER A 146 11.14 7.32 4.47
CA SER A 146 11.91 6.60 3.47
C SER A 146 11.47 5.13 3.42
N THR A 147 11.79 4.44 2.33
CA THR A 147 11.64 2.99 2.28
C THR A 147 12.45 2.32 3.41
N ASN A 148 13.61 2.90 3.76
CA ASN A 148 14.58 2.29 4.67
C ASN A 148 14.13 2.28 6.14
N ASP A 149 13.20 3.14 6.53
CA ASP A 149 12.52 3.11 7.83
C ASP A 149 11.16 2.42 7.74
N VAL A 150 10.39 2.67 6.67
CA VAL A 150 9.03 2.14 6.52
C VAL A 150 9.02 0.61 6.37
N ILE A 151 9.84 0.04 5.48
CA ILE A 151 9.80 -1.40 5.19
C ILE A 151 10.26 -2.24 6.39
N PRO A 152 11.37 -1.93 7.08
CA PRO A 152 11.74 -2.65 8.30
C PRO A 152 10.71 -2.49 9.42
N THR A 153 10.09 -1.32 9.55
CA THR A 153 9.02 -1.09 10.55
C THR A 153 7.79 -1.94 10.23
N ALA A 154 7.35 -1.95 8.96
CA ALA A 154 6.22 -2.76 8.53
C ALA A 154 6.48 -4.26 8.73
N GLY A 155 7.70 -4.72 8.43
CA GLY A 155 8.13 -6.11 8.65
C GLY A 155 8.09 -6.52 10.12
N LYS A 156 8.57 -5.65 11.03
CA LYS A 156 8.48 -5.87 12.48
C LYS A 156 7.04 -5.90 12.98
N MET A 157 6.21 -4.95 12.55
CA MET A 157 4.78 -4.91 12.90
C MET A 157 4.04 -6.17 12.42
N THR A 158 4.28 -6.58 11.18
CA THR A 158 3.71 -7.79 10.59
C THR A 158 4.10 -9.01 11.40
N SER A 159 5.40 -9.17 11.69
CA SER A 159 5.91 -10.29 12.47
C SER A 159 5.26 -10.33 13.85
N LEU A 160 5.17 -9.19 14.55
CA LEU A 160 4.55 -9.11 15.86
C LEU A 160 3.06 -9.53 15.84
N ARG A 161 2.30 -9.05 14.85
CA ARG A 161 0.86 -9.37 14.73
C ARG A 161 0.62 -10.83 14.36
N LEU A 162 1.41 -11.38 13.43
CA LEU A 162 1.32 -12.79 13.07
C LEU A 162 1.76 -13.72 14.21
N LEU A 163 2.79 -13.34 14.98
CA LEU A 163 3.22 -14.10 16.16
C LEU A 163 2.14 -14.16 17.24
N GLN A 164 1.39 -13.09 17.47
CA GLN A 164 0.25 -13.11 18.40
C GLN A 164 -0.82 -14.12 17.96
N ASN A 165 -1.11 -14.17 16.66
CA ASN A 165 -2.05 -15.14 16.09
C ASN A 165 -1.54 -16.58 16.23
N LEU A 166 -0.26 -16.82 15.95
CA LEU A 166 0.38 -18.11 16.14
C LEU A 166 0.27 -18.55 17.61
N LYS A 167 0.62 -17.68 18.57
CA LYS A 167 0.60 -17.99 20.00
C LYS A 167 -0.81 -18.40 20.47
N LYS A 168 -1.83 -17.67 20.02
CA LYS A 168 -3.24 -18.01 20.29
C LYS A 168 -3.61 -19.39 19.74
N ARG A 169 -3.31 -19.64 18.46
CA ARG A 169 -3.63 -20.92 17.80
C ARG A 169 -2.91 -22.10 18.44
N THR A 170 -1.63 -21.97 18.75
CA THR A 170 -0.85 -23.02 19.41
C THR A 170 -1.41 -23.33 20.80
N ALA A 171 -1.78 -22.32 21.59
CA ALA A 171 -2.42 -22.54 22.89
C ALA A 171 -3.75 -23.30 22.77
N GLN A 172 -4.55 -22.97 21.76
CA GLN A 172 -5.84 -23.61 21.47
C GLN A 172 -5.68 -25.07 21.05
N THR A 173 -4.69 -25.36 20.20
CA THR A 173 -4.33 -26.73 19.80
C THR A 173 -3.84 -27.55 21.00
N SER A 174 -2.93 -26.99 21.81
CA SER A 174 -2.44 -27.67 23.02
C SER A 174 -3.56 -27.97 24.01
N TRP A 175 -4.48 -27.02 24.21
CA TRP A 175 -5.65 -27.23 25.07
C TRP A 175 -6.57 -28.35 24.54
N SER A 176 -6.88 -28.33 23.24
CA SER A 176 -7.72 -29.34 22.60
C SER A 176 -7.10 -30.74 22.67
N ALA A 177 -5.77 -30.84 22.54
CA ALA A 177 -5.05 -32.10 22.68
C ALA A 177 -5.11 -32.65 24.12
N LEU A 178 -4.97 -31.77 25.13
CA LEU A 178 -5.08 -32.15 26.54
C LEU A 178 -6.48 -32.63 26.92
N GLN A 179 -7.54 -32.04 26.38
CA GLN A 179 -8.92 -32.49 26.62
C GLN A 179 -9.16 -33.90 26.08
N LYS A 180 -8.76 -34.17 24.83
CA LYS A 180 -8.86 -35.51 24.22
C LYS A 180 -8.06 -36.57 25.00
N GLY A 181 -6.90 -36.22 25.54
CA GLY A 181 -6.08 -37.13 26.35
C GLY A 181 -6.66 -37.43 27.74
N ARG A 182 -7.59 -36.61 28.23
CA ARG A 182 -8.25 -36.80 29.54
C ARG A 182 -9.60 -37.53 29.46
N GLY A 183 -10.06 -37.92 28.27
CA GLY A 183 -11.31 -38.67 28.11
C GLY A 183 -12.57 -37.87 28.47
N ILE A 184 -12.53 -36.54 28.35
CA ILE A 184 -13.69 -35.64 28.42
C ILE A 184 -14.03 -35.16 27.01
#